data_AF-A0A2V7FRD3-F1
#
_entry.id   AF-A0A2V7FRD3-F1
#
_cell.length_a   1.000
_cell.length_b   1.000
_cell.length_c   1.000
_cell.angle_alpha   90.00
_cell.angle_beta   90.00
_cell.angle_gamma   90.00
#
_symmetry.space_group_name_H-M   'P 1'
#
loop_
_entity.id
_entity.type
_entity.pdbx_description
1 polymer ?
#
loop_
_entity_poly.entity_id
_entity_poly.type
_entity_poly.pdbx_seq_one_letter_code
_entity_poly.pdbx_strand_id
1 'polypeptide(L)'
;QTAVTRTTVGDVKLEILRDPERPVPGMPMTCTVRLADIEGTPLAGADVTVYGHQADGSTVQTNLKPAESAGTYTGLVVVKSSGPWDLRLRVARRQTTFELDLTRPTAW
;
A
#
# COMPACT_ATOMS: atom_id res chain seq x y z
N GLN A 1 -1.12 -11.70 12.20
CA GLN A 1 0.23 -11.11 12.38
C GLN A 1 0.31 -9.92 11.46
N THR A 2 0.75 -8.78 12.00
CA THR A 2 0.92 -7.54 11.25
C THR A 2 2.30 -7.55 10.59
N ALA A 3 2.39 -7.19 9.31
CA ALA A 3 3.67 -7.01 8.63
C ALA A 3 3.97 -5.54 8.42
N VAL A 4 5.25 -5.19 8.56
CA VAL A 4 5.78 -3.86 8.26
C VAL A 4 6.86 -4.00 7.20
N THR A 5 6.65 -3.32 6.07
CA THR A 5 7.60 -3.22 4.97
C THR A 5 8.14 -1.81 4.91
N ARG A 6 9.46 -1.65 4.85
CA ARG A 6 10.11 -0.35 4.68
C ARG A 6 10.91 -0.37 3.39
N THR A 7 10.79 0.69 2.60
CA THR A 7 11.53 0.82 1.34
C THR A 7 11.72 2.29 0.97
N THR A 8 12.53 2.55 -0.05
CA THR A 8 12.72 3.88 -0.64
C THR A 8 12.56 3.78 -2.15
N VAL A 9 11.79 4.71 -2.73
CA VAL A 9 11.61 4.82 -4.18
C VAL A 9 11.95 6.24 -4.60
N GLY A 10 13.07 6.41 -5.32
CA GLY A 10 13.65 7.73 -5.55
C GLY A 10 13.93 8.43 -4.21
N ASP A 11 13.36 9.62 -4.01
CA ASP A 11 13.55 10.42 -2.80
C ASP A 11 12.43 10.21 -1.76
N VAL A 12 11.58 9.20 -1.94
CA VAL A 12 10.44 8.91 -1.06
C VAL A 12 10.72 7.69 -0.20
N LYS A 13 10.71 7.87 1.11
CA LYS A 13 10.69 6.80 2.11
C LYS A 13 9.26 6.32 2.34
N LEU A 14 9.08 5.00 2.37
CA LEU A 14 7.79 4.35 2.61
C LEU A 14 7.87 3.40 3.80
N GLU A 15 6.87 3.45 4.66
CA GLU A 15 6.56 2.40 5.62
C GLU A 15 5.14 1.90 5.36
N ILE A 16 4.98 0.60 5.10
CA ILE A 16 3.73 -0.04 4.73
C ILE A 16 3.40 -1.07 5.78
N LEU A 17 2.29 -0.87 6.49
CA LEU A 17 1.77 -1.79 7.48
C LEU A 17 0.55 -2.50 6.91
N ARG A 18 0.52 -3.82 7.04
CA ARG A 18 -0.63 -4.65 6.65
C ARG A 18 -1.07 -5.52 7.81
N ASP A 19 -2.37 -5.47 8.11
CA ASP A 19 -2.97 -6.32 9.14
C ASP A 19 -4.33 -6.89 8.68
N PRO A 20 -4.46 -8.22 8.50
CA PRO A 20 -3.37 -9.20 8.57
C PRO A 20 -2.32 -8.99 7.46
N GLU A 21 -1.09 -9.49 7.66
CA GLU A 21 0.00 -9.42 6.66
C GLU A 21 -0.41 -9.94 5.29
N ARG A 22 -1.08 -11.10 5.28
CA ARG A 22 -1.60 -11.72 4.06
C ARG A 22 -3.13 -11.53 4.04
N PRO A 23 -3.69 -11.08 2.91
CA PRO A 23 -5.14 -11.00 2.75
C PRO A 23 -5.80 -12.35 3.01
N VAL A 24 -6.93 -12.33 3.71
CA VAL A 24 -7.84 -13.47 3.84
C VAL A 24 -9.06 -13.19 2.96
N PRO A 25 -9.44 -14.08 2.03
CA PRO A 25 -10.56 -13.83 1.12
C PRO A 25 -11.84 -13.46 1.88
N GLY A 26 -12.48 -12.38 1.46
CA GLY A 26 -13.70 -11.85 2.05
C GLY A 26 -13.51 -11.07 3.36
N MET A 27 -12.31 -11.06 3.96
CA MET A 27 -12.02 -10.29 5.17
C MET A 27 -11.28 -9.00 4.84
N PRO A 28 -11.58 -7.89 5.55
CA PRO A 28 -10.84 -6.65 5.39
C PRO A 28 -9.40 -6.80 5.91
N MET A 29 -8.45 -6.38 5.10
CA MET A 29 -7.07 -6.14 5.50
C MET A 29 -6.86 -4.63 5.65
N THR A 30 -6.47 -4.19 6.83
CA THR A 30 -6.05 -2.81 7.06
C THR A 30 -4.69 -2.60 6.39
N CYS A 31 -4.61 -1.63 5.49
CA CYS A 31 -3.37 -1.20 4.87
C CYS A 31 -3.10 0.24 5.28
N THR A 32 -1.96 0.47 5.93
CA THR A 32 -1.50 1.80 6.31
C THR A 32 -0.17 2.10 5.64
N VAL A 33 -0.06 3.23 4.97
CA VAL A 33 1.12 3.68 4.26
C VAL A 33 1.55 5.02 4.84
N ARG A 34 2.81 5.11 5.25
CA ARG A 34 3.46 6.37 5.65
C ARG A 34 4.46 6.77 4.59
N LEU A 35 4.35 8.02 4.15
CA LEU A 35 5.21 8.62 3.14
C LEU A 35 6.01 9.75 3.76
N ALA A 36 7.31 9.76 3.54
CA ALA A 36 8.20 10.85 3.90
C ALA A 36 9.24 11.09 2.78
N ASP A 37 9.84 12.27 2.73
CA ASP A 37 11.05 12.46 1.93
C ASP A 37 12.29 11.82 2.59
N ILE A 38 13.45 11.95 1.95
CA ILE A 38 14.71 11.39 2.45
C ILE A 38 15.14 12.00 3.80
N GLU A 39 14.74 13.23 4.09
CA GLU A 39 15.03 13.93 5.36
C GLU A 39 14.06 13.52 6.47
N GLY A 40 12.97 12.83 6.12
CA GLY A 40 11.95 12.36 7.07
C GLY A 40 10.75 13.31 7.18
N THR A 41 10.65 14.32 6.33
CA THR A 41 9.49 15.21 6.30
C THR A 41 8.27 14.48 5.74
N PRO A 42 7.12 14.46 6.44
CA PRO A 42 5.94 13.75 5.96
C PRO A 42 5.39 14.31 4.64
N LEU A 43 5.06 13.42 3.70
CA LEU A 43 4.55 13.78 2.38
C LEU A 43 3.03 13.67 2.31
N ALA A 44 2.33 14.75 2.70
CA ALA A 44 0.89 14.86 2.53
C ALA A 44 0.46 15.18 1.08
N GLY A 45 -0.84 15.00 0.80
CA GLY A 45 -1.47 15.32 -0.49
C GLY A 45 -1.19 14.35 -1.64
N ALA A 46 -0.61 13.17 -1.36
CA ALA A 46 -0.55 12.07 -2.32
C ALA A 46 -1.91 11.39 -2.50
N ASP A 47 -2.16 10.90 -3.72
CA ASP A 47 -3.15 9.89 -4.02
C ASP A 47 -2.50 8.50 -3.87
N VAL A 48 -3.00 7.70 -2.94
CA VAL A 48 -2.44 6.40 -2.59
C VAL A 48 -3.49 5.34 -2.85
N THR A 49 -3.21 4.44 -3.78
CA THR A 49 -4.15 3.41 -4.20
C THR A 49 -3.50 2.04 -4.13
N VAL A 50 -4.15 1.10 -3.46
CA VAL A 50 -3.82 -0.33 -3.54
C VAL A 50 -4.69 -0.94 -4.62
N TYR A 51 -4.08 -1.60 -5.60
CA TYR A 51 -4.83 -2.24 -6.69
C TYR A 51 -4.17 -3.56 -7.09
N GLY A 52 -4.89 -4.42 -7.82
CA GLY A 52 -4.31 -5.66 -8.31
C GLY A 52 -5.30 -6.60 -8.98
N HIS A 53 -4.74 -7.60 -9.67
CA HIS A 53 -5.50 -8.70 -10.25
C HIS A 53 -5.56 -9.89 -9.29
N GLN A 54 -6.69 -10.58 -9.32
CA GLN A 54 -6.99 -11.74 -8.49
C GLN A 54 -7.03 -13.02 -9.32
N ALA A 55 -6.89 -14.17 -8.66
CA ALA A 55 -6.85 -15.48 -9.32
C ALA A 55 -8.16 -15.84 -10.05
N ASP A 56 -9.29 -15.28 -9.61
CA ASP A 56 -10.60 -15.40 -10.26
C ASP A 56 -10.80 -14.46 -11.47
N GLY A 57 -9.77 -13.70 -11.85
CA GLY A 57 -9.80 -12.72 -12.93
C GLY A 57 -10.39 -11.35 -12.55
N SER A 58 -10.90 -11.20 -11.33
CA SER A 58 -11.41 -9.92 -10.85
C SER A 58 -10.29 -8.96 -10.43
N THR A 59 -10.63 -7.68 -10.31
CA THR A 59 -9.71 -6.64 -9.82
C THR A 59 -10.09 -6.18 -8.43
N VAL A 60 -9.09 -5.88 -7.62
CA VAL A 60 -9.25 -5.11 -6.38
C VAL A 60 -8.67 -3.73 -6.59
N GLN A 61 -9.35 -2.70 -6.09
CA GLN A 61 -8.85 -1.32 -6.09
C GLN A 61 -9.42 -0.58 -4.87
N THR A 62 -8.54 -0.07 -4.03
CA THR A 62 -8.86 0.68 -2.82
C THR A 62 -8.01 1.94 -2.77
N ASN A 63 -8.67 3.10 -2.73
CA ASN A 63 -8.03 4.37 -2.45
C ASN A 63 -7.85 4.53 -0.93
N LEU A 64 -6.60 4.63 -0.46
CA LEU A 64 -6.29 4.88 0.94
C LEU A 64 -6.53 6.35 1.27
N LYS A 65 -7.20 6.61 2.39
CA LYS A 65 -7.56 7.96 2.81
C LYS A 65 -6.51 8.54 3.74
N PRO A 66 -6.23 9.85 3.68
CA PRO A 66 -5.37 10.51 4.66
C PRO A 66 -5.85 10.21 6.09
N ALA A 67 -4.93 9.87 6.98
CA ALA A 67 -5.17 9.72 8.40
C ALA A 67 -4.78 11.01 9.15
N GLU A 68 -4.95 11.03 10.47
CA GLU A 68 -4.64 12.19 11.32
C GLU A 68 -3.19 12.65 11.23
N SER A 69 -2.25 11.69 11.12
CA SER A 69 -0.83 11.98 10.94
C SER A 69 -0.53 12.37 9.49
N ALA A 70 0.07 13.53 9.28
CA ALA A 70 0.50 13.98 7.96
C ALA A 70 1.35 12.92 7.25
N GLY A 71 1.16 12.75 5.94
CA GLY A 71 1.84 11.72 5.15
C GLY A 71 1.41 10.28 5.45
N THR A 72 0.43 10.07 6.33
CA THR A 72 -0.14 8.74 6.61
C THR A 72 -1.46 8.55 5.87
N TYR A 73 -1.62 7.38 5.27
CA TYR A 73 -2.78 6.97 4.49
C TYR A 73 -3.25 5.60 4.97
N THR A 74 -4.55 5.41 5.16
CA THR A 74 -5.09 4.13 5.62
C THR A 74 -6.39 3.76 4.91
N GLY A 75 -6.67 2.46 4.82
CA GLY A 75 -7.87 1.96 4.20
C GLY A 75 -8.01 0.44 4.33
N LEU A 76 -9.22 -0.05 4.06
CA LEU A 76 -9.55 -1.46 4.10
C LEU A 76 -9.50 -2.05 2.68
N VAL A 77 -8.60 -3.00 2.48
CA VAL A 77 -8.46 -3.76 1.23
C VAL A 77 -9.16 -5.10 1.41
N VAL A 78 -10.11 -5.41 0.54
CA VAL A 78 -10.82 -6.70 0.54
C VAL A 78 -10.51 -7.43 -0.76
N VAL A 79 -9.82 -8.56 -0.64
CA VAL A 79 -9.69 -9.51 -1.76
C VAL A 79 -10.82 -10.53 -1.69
N LYS A 80 -11.28 -11.03 -2.83
CA LYS A 80 -12.43 -11.92 -2.96
C LYS A 80 -12.05 -13.38 -3.20
N SER A 81 -10.93 -13.64 -3.88
CA SER A 81 -10.51 -15.01 -4.23
C SER A 81 -9.33 -15.49 -3.38
N SER A 82 -9.20 -16.82 -3.27
CA SER A 82 -8.00 -17.53 -2.81
C SER A 82 -6.96 -17.65 -3.95
N GLY A 83 -5.64 -17.71 -3.68
CA GLY A 83 -4.60 -17.86 -4.73
C GLY A 83 -3.45 -16.83 -4.71
N PRO A 84 -2.68 -16.72 -5.80
CA PRO A 84 -1.71 -15.64 -5.97
C PRO A 84 -2.42 -14.32 -6.29
N TRP A 85 -1.92 -13.23 -5.71
CA TRP A 85 -2.37 -11.87 -5.97
C TRP A 85 -1.25 -11.12 -6.67
N ASP A 86 -1.60 -10.14 -7.51
CA ASP A 86 -0.66 -9.10 -7.97
C ASP A 86 -1.06 -7.76 -7.31
N LEU A 87 -0.97 -7.70 -5.98
CA LEU A 87 -1.28 -6.47 -5.25
C LEU A 87 -0.12 -5.48 -5.40
N ARG A 88 -0.46 -4.28 -5.85
CA ARG A 88 0.45 -3.16 -6.04
C ARG A 88 -0.03 -1.94 -5.27
N LEU A 89 0.92 -1.18 -4.76
CA LEU A 89 0.71 0.15 -4.22
C LEU A 89 1.11 1.17 -5.27
N ARG A 90 0.17 1.99 -5.71
CA ARG A 90 0.45 3.19 -6.51
C ARG A 90 0.43 4.42 -5.63
N VAL A 91 1.47 5.24 -5.75
CA VAL A 91 1.56 6.54 -5.11
C VAL A 91 1.71 7.58 -6.20
N ALA A 92 0.76 8.49 -6.30
CA ALA A 92 0.81 9.65 -7.20
C ALA A 92 0.81 10.94 -6.38
N ARG A 93 1.81 11.79 -6.58
CA ARG A 93 1.91 13.09 -5.90
C ARG A 93 2.55 14.10 -6.82
N ARG A 94 1.92 15.27 -6.97
CA ARG A 94 2.38 16.33 -7.90
C ARG A 94 2.62 15.74 -9.30
N GLN A 95 3.86 15.75 -9.79
CA GLN A 95 4.25 15.24 -11.11
C GLN A 95 4.91 13.85 -11.07
N THR A 96 5.00 13.23 -9.89
CA THR A 96 5.64 11.92 -9.70
C THR A 96 4.59 10.86 -9.43
N THR A 97 4.70 9.73 -10.14
CA THR A 97 3.94 8.51 -9.85
C THR A 97 4.91 7.34 -9.83
N PHE A 98 4.78 6.47 -8.83
CA PHE A 98 5.51 5.21 -8.79
C PHE A 98 4.62 4.10 -8.25
N GLU A 99 5.07 2.86 -8.47
CA GLU A 99 4.36 1.66 -8.05
C GLU A 99 5.29 0.70 -7.33
N LEU A 100 4.74 -0.01 -6.34
CA LEU A 100 5.45 -1.02 -5.57
C LEU A 100 4.64 -2.32 -5.51
N ASP A 101 5.29 -3.44 -5.79
CA ASP A 101 4.73 -4.77 -5.60
C ASP A 101 4.64 -5.09 -4.09
N LEU A 102 3.43 -5.40 -3.60
CA LEU A 102 3.16 -5.76 -2.20
C LEU A 102 3.23 -7.27 -1.95
N THR A 103 3.36 -8.08 -3.00
CA THR A 103 3.34 -9.54 -2.93
C THR A 103 4.71 -10.10 -2.60
N ARG A 104 5.77 -9.36 -2.93
CA ARG A 104 7.14 -9.67 -2.56
C ARG A 104 7.50 -8.93 -1.28
N PRO A 105 8.06 -9.58 -0.26
CA PRO A 105 8.79 -8.84 0.75
C PRO A 105 9.94 -8.15 0.02
N THR A 106 9.94 -6.81 -0.05
CA THR A 106 11.14 -6.07 -0.48
C THR A 106 12.23 -6.42 0.51
N ALA A 107 13.14 -7.29 0.06
CA ALA A 107 14.31 -7.70 0.82
C ALA A 107 15.20 -6.47 1.06
N TRP A 108 15.76 -6.43 2.26
CA TRP A 108 16.73 -5.45 2.74
C TRP A 108 18.07 -5.60 2.01
#